data_AF-A0A7J7QJ12-F1
#
_entry.id   AF-A0A7J7QJ12-F1
#
_cell.length_a   1.000
_cell.length_b   1.000
_cell.length_c   1.000
_cell.angle_alpha   90.00
_cell.angle_beta   90.00
_cell.angle_gamma   90.00
#
_symmetry.space_group_name_H-M   'P 1'
#
loop_
_entity.id
_entity.type
_entity.pdbx_description
1 polymer ?
#
loop_
_entity_poly.entity_id
_entity_poly.type
_entity_poly.pdbx_seq_one_letter_code
_entity_poly.pdbx_strand_id
1 'polypeptide(L)'
;MYGLAHAGNAGVTLTPPIRHYLCLLKFALPSNLQVGVGRFQWTALAVCGLANASDAVEILGLSLVLPAAEDDLKLTAAGKSALSSCIFMGMLVGGLLWGPMGDALGRRSTLVVSLAINGMFGMLSAAARNVTDLVFLRLVAGIGVGGSVPVVFSFLAELLPARAR
;
A
#
# COMPACT_ATOMS: atom_id res chain seq x y z
N MET A 1 -38.59 -36.21 -14.88
CA MET A 1 -39.29 -35.56 -13.76
C MET A 1 -38.31 -35.48 -12.60
N TYR A 2 -38.02 -34.26 -12.15
CA TYR A 2 -37.06 -33.83 -11.10
C TYR A 2 -35.57 -33.91 -11.48
N GLY A 3 -34.75 -32.86 -11.41
CA GLY A 3 -34.97 -31.51 -10.90
C GLY A 3 -33.78 -30.60 -11.25
N LEU A 4 -34.10 -29.32 -11.50
CA LEU A 4 -33.16 -28.22 -11.64
C LEU A 4 -32.40 -28.00 -10.33
N ALA A 5 -31.09 -27.83 -10.41
CA ALA A 5 -30.33 -27.10 -9.41
C ALA A 5 -29.45 -26.04 -10.10
N HIS A 6 -30.06 -24.85 -10.20
CA HIS A 6 -29.47 -23.54 -9.97
C HIS A 6 -28.32 -23.01 -10.86
N ALA A 7 -28.73 -22.02 -11.68
CA ALA A 7 -28.11 -20.70 -11.89
C ALA A 7 -26.60 -20.67 -12.26
N GLY A 8 -26.22 -20.30 -13.48
CA GLY A 8 -26.54 -19.01 -14.09
C GLY A 8 -25.38 -18.03 -13.82
N ASN A 9 -24.48 -17.83 -14.79
CA ASN A 9 -24.54 -16.73 -15.78
C ASN A 9 -23.81 -15.48 -15.24
N ALA A 10 -22.61 -15.16 -15.71
CA ALA A 10 -22.53 -14.38 -16.94
C ALA A 10 -21.66 -15.04 -18.01
N GLY A 11 -22.35 -15.59 -19.02
CA GLY A 11 -21.76 -15.82 -20.32
C GLY A 11 -21.43 -14.49 -20.99
N VAL A 12 -20.16 -14.16 -21.06
CA VAL A 12 -19.66 -13.47 -22.25
C VAL A 12 -19.51 -14.58 -23.29
N THR A 13 -20.41 -14.60 -24.27
CA THR A 13 -20.30 -15.43 -25.47
C THR A 13 -19.10 -14.93 -26.29
N LEU A 14 -17.88 -15.23 -25.81
CA LEU A 14 -16.66 -14.97 -26.55
C LEU A 14 -16.70 -15.85 -27.80
N THR A 15 -16.75 -15.18 -28.94
CA THR A 15 -16.66 -15.79 -30.27
C THR A 15 -15.54 -16.84 -30.30
N PRO A 16 -15.73 -17.96 -31.02
CA PRO A 16 -14.83 -19.12 -31.01
C PRO A 16 -13.31 -18.81 -31.14
N PRO A 17 -12.83 -17.76 -31.86
CA PRO A 17 -11.39 -17.49 -31.93
C PRO A 17 -10.73 -17.10 -30.59
N ILE A 18 -11.40 -16.41 -29.66
CA ILE A 18 -10.72 -15.81 -28.48
C ILE A 18 -10.44 -16.85 -27.38
N ARG A 19 -11.31 -17.86 -27.25
CA ARG A 19 -11.12 -18.97 -26.30
C ARG A 19 -9.85 -19.79 -26.63
N HIS A 20 -9.46 -19.83 -27.90
CA HIS A 20 -8.25 -20.49 -28.37
C HIS A 20 -6.98 -19.76 -27.90
N TYR A 21 -6.94 -18.43 -27.97
CA TYR A 21 -5.79 -17.64 -27.47
C TYR A 21 -5.61 -17.74 -25.96
N LEU A 22 -6.70 -17.74 -25.19
CA LEU A 22 -6.68 -17.92 -23.73
C LEU A 22 -6.22 -19.34 -23.30
N CYS A 23 -6.56 -20.36 -24.08
CA CYS A 23 -6.06 -21.72 -23.90
C CYS A 23 -4.56 -21.81 -24.22
N LEU A 24 -4.14 -21.18 -25.32
CA LEU A 24 -2.73 -21.15 -25.75
C LEU A 24 -1.85 -20.34 -24.79
N LEU A 25 -2.34 -19.26 -24.17
CA LEU A 25 -1.58 -18.50 -23.16
C LEU A 25 -1.40 -19.28 -21.85
N LYS A 26 -2.40 -20.06 -21.43
CA LYS A 26 -2.29 -21.01 -20.32
C LYS A 26 -1.38 -22.20 -20.63
N PHE A 27 -1.20 -22.56 -21.90
CA PHE A 27 -0.34 -23.66 -22.36
C PHE A 27 1.11 -23.19 -22.66
N ALA A 28 1.29 -21.94 -23.08
CA ALA A 28 2.59 -21.33 -23.39
C ALA A 28 3.35 -20.81 -22.16
N LEU A 29 2.68 -20.61 -21.01
CA LEU A 29 3.36 -20.48 -19.73
C LEU A 29 3.42 -21.85 -19.05
N PRO A 30 4.57 -22.55 -19.06
CA PRO A 30 4.70 -23.77 -18.29
C PRO A 30 4.51 -23.43 -16.81
N SER A 31 3.61 -24.15 -16.14
CA SER A 31 3.36 -24.17 -14.69
C SER A 31 4.59 -24.49 -13.80
N ASN A 32 5.76 -24.57 -14.42
CA ASN A 32 7.01 -25.14 -13.96
C ASN A 32 8.21 -24.39 -14.55
N LEU A 33 8.02 -23.16 -15.05
CA LEU A 33 9.15 -22.23 -15.22
C LEU A 33 9.65 -21.87 -13.81
N GLN A 34 10.59 -22.65 -13.32
CA GLN A 34 11.29 -22.44 -12.05
C GLN A 34 12.19 -21.22 -12.20
N VAL A 35 11.60 -20.02 -12.22
CA VAL A 35 12.36 -18.80 -11.97
C VAL A 35 12.72 -18.86 -10.49
N GLY A 36 13.89 -19.44 -10.19
CA GLY A 36 14.41 -19.50 -8.82
C GLY A 36 14.50 -18.11 -8.21
N VAL A 37 14.43 -18.02 -6.88
CA VAL A 37 14.59 -16.74 -6.18
C VAL A 37 16.01 -16.21 -6.35
N GLY A 38 16.20 -15.31 -7.30
CA GLY A 38 17.49 -14.69 -7.58
C GLY A 38 17.86 -13.65 -6.52
N ARG A 39 19.14 -13.22 -6.51
CA ARG A 39 19.63 -12.14 -5.62
C ARG A 39 18.83 -10.85 -5.75
N PHE A 40 18.25 -10.60 -6.93
CA PHE A 40 17.38 -9.46 -7.19
C PHE A 40 16.07 -9.50 -6.39
N GLN A 41 15.40 -10.66 -6.33
CA GLN A 41 14.15 -10.79 -5.57
C GLN A 41 14.38 -10.65 -4.06
N TRP A 42 15.48 -11.20 -3.53
CA TRP A 42 15.88 -10.98 -2.13
C TRP A 42 16.17 -9.52 -1.83
N THR A 43 16.82 -8.80 -2.75
CA THR A 43 17.09 -7.37 -2.59
C THR A 43 15.78 -6.56 -2.62
N ALA A 44 14.87 -6.86 -3.56
CA ALA A 44 13.57 -6.21 -3.63
C ALA A 44 12.72 -6.48 -2.38
N LEU A 45 12.74 -7.71 -1.86
CA LEU A 45 12.09 -8.09 -0.61
C LEU A 45 12.66 -7.31 0.57
N ALA A 46 13.98 -7.21 0.68
CA ALA A 46 14.63 -6.45 1.75
C ALA A 46 14.27 -4.96 1.69
N VAL A 47 14.30 -4.34 0.50
CA VAL A 47 13.94 -2.91 0.33
C VAL A 47 12.47 -2.67 0.65
N CYS A 48 11.57 -3.51 0.17
CA CYS A 48 10.14 -3.40 0.47
C CYS A 48 9.83 -3.66 1.94
N GLY A 49 10.53 -4.61 2.56
CA GLY A 49 10.44 -4.89 3.99
C GLY A 49 10.90 -3.72 4.84
N LEU A 50 12.01 -3.08 4.48
CA LEU A 50 12.50 -1.86 5.13
C LEU A 50 11.54 -0.68 4.96
N ALA A 51 10.95 -0.52 3.77
CA ALA A 51 9.92 0.48 3.52
C ALA A 51 8.71 0.29 4.44
N ASN A 52 8.18 -0.95 4.50
CA ASN A 52 7.05 -1.28 5.37
C ASN A 52 7.40 -1.15 6.87
N ALA A 53 8.64 -1.47 7.26
CA ALA A 53 9.12 -1.27 8.62
C ALA A 53 9.19 0.23 8.98
N SER A 54 9.65 1.07 8.04
CA SER A 54 9.66 2.53 8.22
C SER A 54 8.25 3.07 8.45
N ASP A 55 7.27 2.63 7.66
CA ASP A 55 5.87 3.04 7.82
C ASP A 55 5.30 2.57 9.17
N ALA A 56 5.66 1.37 9.64
CA ALA A 56 5.27 0.89 10.96
C ALA A 56 5.88 1.74 12.10
N VAL A 57 7.16 2.11 11.98
CA VAL A 57 7.83 3.00 12.95
C VAL A 57 7.19 4.38 12.98
N GLU A 58 6.77 4.92 11.84
CA GLU A 58 6.06 6.21 11.76
C GLU A 58 4.75 6.18 12.56
N ILE A 59 3.91 5.16 12.34
CA ILE A 59 2.60 5.01 13.00
C ILE A 59 2.77 4.75 14.51
N LEU A 60 3.63 3.80 14.87
CA LEU A 60 3.84 3.41 16.27
C LEU A 60 4.62 4.49 17.05
N GLY A 61 5.57 5.15 16.39
CA GLY A 61 6.39 6.20 16.96
C GLY A 61 5.56 7.39 17.41
N LEU A 62 4.49 7.75 16.70
CA LEU A 62 3.57 8.80 17.16
C LEU A 62 2.97 8.48 18.53
N SER A 63 2.58 7.22 18.77
CA SER A 63 1.99 6.80 20.05
C SER A 63 2.98 6.88 21.21
N LEU A 64 4.28 6.66 20.94
CA LEU A 64 5.35 6.79 21.93
C LEU A 64 5.69 8.27 22.22
N VAL A 65 5.63 9.13 21.20
CA VAL A 65 5.96 10.55 21.31
C VAL A 65 4.78 11.37 21.86
N LEU A 66 3.54 10.89 21.72
CA LEU A 66 2.32 11.56 22.16
C LEU A 66 2.36 12.11 23.61
N PRO A 67 2.80 11.36 24.64
CA PRO A 67 2.88 11.87 26.00
C PRO A 67 3.94 12.96 26.17
N ALA A 68 5.08 12.88 25.48
CA ALA A 68 6.10 13.94 25.51
C ALA A 68 5.59 15.21 24.80
N ALA A 69 4.87 15.05 23.69
CA ALA A 69 4.26 16.16 22.96
C ALA A 69 3.14 16.83 23.77
N GLU A 70 2.47 16.11 24.67
CA GLU A 70 1.45 16.66 25.54
C GLU A 70 1.98 17.76 26.45
N ASP A 71 3.14 17.52 27.07
CA ASP A 71 3.77 18.47 27.99
C ASP A 71 4.28 19.72 27.23
N ASP A 72 4.87 19.51 26.04
CA ASP A 72 5.45 20.60 25.24
C ASP A 72 4.39 21.47 24.53
N LEU A 73 3.35 20.86 23.93
CA LEU A 73 2.32 21.57 23.17
C LEU A 73 1.02 21.84 23.97
N LYS A 74 0.95 21.41 25.23
CA LYS A 74 -0.27 21.48 26.08
C LYS A 74 -1.50 20.89 25.37
N LEU A 75 -1.34 19.70 24.80
CA LEU A 75 -2.39 19.02 24.03
C LEU A 75 -3.59 18.67 24.91
N THR A 76 -4.78 19.16 24.53
CA THR A 76 -6.04 18.69 25.13
C THR A 76 -6.33 17.25 24.71
N ALA A 77 -7.17 16.54 25.48
CA ALA A 77 -7.59 15.18 25.14
C ALA A 77 -8.19 15.07 23.72
N ALA A 78 -8.88 16.11 23.26
CA ALA A 78 -9.41 16.21 21.90
C ALA A 78 -8.31 16.35 20.84
N GLY A 79 -7.19 17.03 21.14
CA GLY A 79 -6.06 17.14 20.23
C GLY A 79 -5.34 15.81 20.01
N LYS A 80 -5.23 14.99 21.05
CA LYS A 80 -4.65 13.64 20.96
C LYS A 80 -5.47 12.71 20.07
N SER A 81 -6.79 12.70 20.25
CA SER A 81 -7.67 11.89 19.40
C SER A 81 -7.68 12.38 17.96
N ALA A 82 -7.66 13.70 17.74
CA ALA A 82 -7.54 14.29 16.42
C ALA A 82 -6.25 13.86 15.70
N LEU A 83 -5.10 13.85 16.38
CA LEU A 83 -3.83 13.37 15.82
C LEU A 83 -3.88 11.89 15.41
N SER A 84 -4.41 11.02 16.26
CA SER A 84 -4.51 9.60 15.93
C SER A 84 -5.49 9.36 14.77
N SER A 85 -6.64 10.04 14.76
CA SER A 85 -7.65 9.90 13.71
C SER A 85 -7.22 10.51 12.37
N CYS A 86 -6.43 11.59 12.37
CA CYS A 86 -6.02 12.25 11.12
C CYS A 86 -5.10 11.36 10.27
N ILE A 87 -4.26 10.52 10.89
CA ILE A 87 -3.41 9.57 10.18
C ILE A 87 -4.27 8.54 9.44
N PHE A 88 -5.26 7.94 10.10
CA PHE A 88 -6.16 6.98 9.45
C PHE A 88 -6.99 7.63 8.34
N MET A 89 -7.43 8.87 8.55
CA MET A 89 -8.12 9.64 7.51
C MET A 89 -7.19 9.90 6.31
N GLY A 90 -5.94 10.29 6.57
CA GLY A 90 -4.91 10.47 5.54
C GLY A 90 -4.64 9.18 4.77
N MET A 91 -4.52 8.04 5.47
CA MET A 91 -4.35 6.73 4.85
C MET A 91 -5.52 6.34 3.94
N LEU A 92 -6.76 6.63 4.37
CA LEU A 92 -7.95 6.41 3.55
C LEU A 92 -7.88 7.22 2.25
N VAL A 93 -7.59 8.52 2.35
CA VAL A 93 -7.45 9.41 1.19
C VAL A 93 -6.28 8.96 0.30
N GLY A 94 -5.14 8.62 0.90
CA GLY A 94 -3.97 8.10 0.20
C GLY A 94 -4.27 6.84 -0.60
N GLY A 95 -4.94 5.85 0.00
CA GLY A 95 -5.30 4.62 -0.70
C GLY A 95 -6.15 4.86 -1.95
N LEU A 96 -7.07 5.83 -1.88
CA LEU A 96 -7.92 6.21 -3.02
C LEU A 96 -7.15 6.97 -4.11
N LEU A 97 -6.20 7.82 -3.74
CA LEU A 97 -5.39 8.60 -4.68
C LEU A 97 -4.30 7.74 -5.35
N TRP A 98 -3.58 6.96 -4.57
CA TRP A 98 -2.44 6.18 -5.05
C TRP A 98 -2.84 4.93 -5.84
N GLY A 99 -4.06 4.42 -5.69
CA GLY A 99 -4.57 3.30 -6.48
C GLY A 99 -4.47 3.53 -8.00
N PRO A 100 -5.27 4.45 -8.57
CA PRO A 100 -5.23 4.74 -10.01
C PRO A 100 -3.88 5.32 -10.47
N MET A 101 -3.18 6.08 -9.61
CA MET A 101 -1.84 6.58 -9.92
C MET A 101 -0.81 5.46 -10.02
N GLY A 102 -0.94 4.42 -9.19
CA GLY A 102 -0.12 3.22 -9.20
C GLY A 102 -0.20 2.45 -10.52
N ASP A 103 -1.41 2.38 -11.06
CA ASP A 103 -1.68 1.69 -12.33
C ASP A 103 -1.21 2.52 -13.55
N ALA A 104 -1.23 3.86 -13.46
CA ALA A 104 -0.84 4.75 -14.55
C ALA A 104 0.67 5.07 -14.62
N LEU A 105 1.30 5.37 -13.47
CA LEU A 105 2.71 5.79 -13.39
C LEU A 105 3.67 4.61 -13.13
N GLY A 106 3.12 3.43 -12.89
CA GLY A 106 3.87 2.23 -12.53
C GLY A 106 4.10 2.11 -11.02
N ARG A 107 4.11 0.85 -10.56
CA ARG A 107 4.16 0.47 -9.14
C ARG A 107 5.44 0.92 -8.45
N ARG A 108 6.60 0.81 -9.10
CA ARG A 108 7.89 1.23 -8.53
C ARG A 108 7.96 2.74 -8.28
N SER A 109 7.53 3.55 -9.25
CA SER A 109 7.57 5.01 -9.11
C SER A 109 6.64 5.48 -8.00
N THR A 110 5.45 4.89 -7.94
CA THR A 110 4.43 5.20 -6.93
C THR A 110 4.94 4.91 -5.52
N LEU A 111 5.59 3.77 -5.32
CA LEU A 111 6.19 3.39 -4.03
C LEU A 111 7.27 4.38 -3.57
N VAL A 112 8.14 4.82 -4.48
CA VAL A 112 9.22 5.77 -4.14
C VAL A 112 8.65 7.14 -3.81
N VAL A 113 7.66 7.63 -4.57
CA VAL A 113 7.04 8.92 -4.33
C VAL A 113 6.25 8.93 -3.02
N SER A 114 5.48 7.87 -2.74
CA SER A 114 4.70 7.79 -1.50
C SER A 114 5.58 7.69 -0.26
N LEU A 115 6.70 6.93 -0.32
CA LEU A 115 7.71 6.91 0.74
C LEU A 115 8.39 8.27 0.93
N ALA A 116 8.71 8.95 -0.17
CA ALA A 116 9.36 10.27 -0.10
C ALA A 116 8.44 11.31 0.55
N ILE A 117 7.13 11.27 0.23
CA ILE A 117 6.12 12.12 0.89
C ILE A 117 6.03 11.76 2.37
N ASN A 118 5.87 10.47 2.71
CA ASN A 118 5.80 10.05 4.11
C ASN A 118 7.02 10.53 4.91
N GLY A 119 8.23 10.23 4.43
CA GLY A 119 9.47 10.61 5.10
C GLY A 119 9.70 12.12 5.18
N MET A 120 9.39 12.88 4.13
CA MET A 120 9.58 14.34 4.14
C MET A 120 8.63 15.03 5.11
N PHE A 121 7.34 14.69 5.08
CA PHE A 121 6.34 15.28 5.97
C PHE A 121 6.46 14.74 7.42
N GLY A 122 6.86 13.49 7.60
CA GLY A 122 7.22 12.92 8.89
C GLY A 122 8.40 13.65 9.53
N MET A 123 9.47 13.91 8.77
CA MET A 123 10.60 14.72 9.26
C MET A 123 10.21 16.18 9.55
N LEU A 124 9.41 16.81 8.69
CA LEU A 124 8.91 18.17 8.92
C LEU A 124 8.03 18.26 10.17
N SER A 125 7.34 17.18 10.55
CA SER A 125 6.54 17.12 11.77
C SER A 125 7.36 17.34 13.03
N ALA A 126 8.67 17.05 13.02
CA ALA A 126 9.55 17.32 14.17
C ALA A 126 9.81 18.82 14.39
N ALA A 127 9.60 19.66 13.38
CA ALA A 127 9.74 21.11 13.48
C ALA A 127 8.40 21.83 13.81
N ALA A 128 7.30 21.08 13.97
CA ALA A 128 5.99 21.67 14.24
C ALA A 128 5.92 22.30 15.63
N ARG A 129 5.43 23.54 15.69
CA ARG A 129 5.28 24.31 16.95
C ARG A 129 3.85 24.39 17.46
N ASN A 130 2.88 24.09 16.61
CA ASN A 130 1.45 24.12 16.94
C ASN A 130 0.81 22.76 16.66
N VAL A 131 -0.26 22.44 17.41
CA VAL A 131 -1.04 21.22 17.21
C VAL A 131 -1.64 21.15 15.81
N THR A 132 -2.13 22.25 15.27
CA THR A 132 -2.73 22.31 13.93
C THR A 132 -1.73 21.97 12.83
N ASP A 133 -0.52 22.52 12.92
CA ASP A 133 0.56 22.22 11.96
C ASP A 133 0.97 20.76 12.05
N LEU A 134 1.08 20.23 13.27
CA LEU A 134 1.39 18.81 13.50
C LEU A 134 0.31 17.90 12.91
N VAL A 135 -0.98 18.20 13.13
CA VAL A 135 -2.11 17.44 12.56
C VAL A 135 -2.08 17.48 11.04
N PHE A 136 -1.83 18.65 10.44
CA PHE A 136 -1.79 18.79 8.99
C PHE A 136 -0.62 18.00 8.36
N LEU A 137 0.58 18.16 8.90
CA LEU A 137 1.76 17.42 8.43
C LEU A 137 1.57 15.90 8.55
N ARG A 138 0.97 15.45 9.66
CA ARG A 138 0.66 14.02 9.87
C ARG A 138 -0.42 13.49 8.96
N LEU A 139 -1.42 14.31 8.62
CA LEU A 139 -2.43 13.92 7.64
C LEU A 139 -1.79 13.72 6.26
N VAL A 140 -0.88 14.61 5.85
CA VAL A 140 -0.14 14.47 4.58
C VAL A 140 0.82 13.27 4.61
N ALA A 141 1.51 13.03 5.72
CA ALA A 141 2.33 11.83 5.90
C ALA A 141 1.48 10.55 5.79
N GLY A 142 0.29 10.54 6.41
CA GLY A 142 -0.69 9.45 6.31
C GLY A 142 -1.17 9.18 4.88
N ILE A 143 -1.29 10.22 4.03
CA ILE A 143 -1.56 10.05 2.59
C ILE A 143 -0.44 9.26 1.92
N GLY A 144 0.83 9.50 2.28
CA GLY A 144 1.97 8.71 1.79
C GLY A 144 1.89 7.24 2.21
N VAL A 145 1.63 6.99 3.49
CA VAL A 145 1.50 5.63 4.05
C VAL A 145 0.35 4.84 3.40
N GLY A 146 -0.79 5.49 3.15
CA GLY A 146 -1.94 4.86 2.50
C GLY A 146 -1.64 4.30 1.10
N GLY A 147 -0.66 4.88 0.40
CA GLY A 147 -0.20 4.41 -0.90
C GLY A 147 0.93 3.40 -0.86
N SER A 148 1.89 3.56 0.05
CA SER A 148 3.05 2.66 0.14
C SER A 148 2.66 1.23 0.50
N VAL A 149 1.80 1.05 1.51
CA VAL A 149 1.41 -0.27 2.04
C VAL A 149 0.81 -1.19 0.96
N PRO A 150 -0.28 -0.82 0.25
CA PRO A 150 -0.86 -1.70 -0.76
C PRO A 150 0.04 -1.90 -1.98
N VAL A 151 0.84 -0.88 -2.35
CA VAL A 151 1.76 -0.94 -3.50
C VAL A 151 2.93 -1.87 -3.21
N VAL A 152 3.45 -1.91 -1.98
CA VAL A 152 4.50 -2.86 -1.55
C VAL A 152 4.06 -4.31 -1.76
N PHE A 153 2.88 -4.69 -1.24
CA PHE A 153 2.38 -6.07 -1.39
C PHE A 153 2.14 -6.44 -2.84
N SER A 154 1.57 -5.50 -3.59
CA SER A 154 1.34 -5.59 -5.02
C SER A 154 2.64 -5.80 -5.81
N PHE A 155 3.66 -5.00 -5.56
CA PHE A 155 4.96 -5.06 -6.22
C PHE A 155 5.70 -6.37 -5.89
N LEU A 156 5.70 -6.79 -4.62
CA LEU A 156 6.27 -8.08 -4.23
C LEU A 156 5.54 -9.24 -4.90
N ALA A 157 4.21 -9.18 -4.98
CA ALA A 157 3.41 -10.20 -5.63
C ALA A 157 3.73 -10.32 -7.14
N GLU A 158 4.12 -9.24 -7.82
CA GLU A 158 4.58 -9.31 -9.22
C GLU A 158 5.97 -9.92 -9.37
N LEU A 159 6.84 -9.69 -8.39
CA LEU A 159 8.22 -10.17 -8.42
C LEU A 159 8.35 -11.62 -7.96
N LEU A 160 7.44 -12.13 -7.15
CA LEU A 160 7.50 -13.47 -6.58
C LEU A 160 6.92 -14.53 -7.55
N PRO A 161 7.62 -15.67 -7.77
CA PRO A 161 7.07 -16.78 -8.54
C PRO A 161 5.85 -17.36 -7.82
N ALA A 162 4.90 -17.94 -8.56
CA ALA A 162 3.61 -18.41 -8.04
C ALA A 162 3.67 -19.42 -6.87
N ARG A 163 4.85 -20.00 -6.60
CA ARG A 163 5.11 -20.90 -5.46
C ARG A 163 5.49 -20.19 -4.15
N ALA A 164 5.92 -18.93 -4.22
CA ALA A 164 6.45 -18.15 -3.09
C ALA A 164 5.67 -16.83 -2.87
N ARG A 165 4.54 -16.67 -3.57
CA ARG A 165 3.58 -15.58 -3.43
C ARG A 165 2.61 -15.89 -2.29
#